data_AF-A0A522IAI5-F1
#
_entry.id   AF-A0A522IAI5-F1
#
_cell.length_a   1.000
_cell.length_b   1.000
_cell.length_c   1.000
_cell.angle_alpha   90.00
_cell.angle_beta   90.00
_cell.angle_gamma   90.00
#
_symmetry.space_group_name_H-M   'P 1'
#
loop_
_entity.id
_entity.type
_entity.pdbx_description
1 polymer ?
#
loop_
_entity_poly.entity_id
_entity_poly.type
_entity_poly.pdbx_seq_one_letter_code
_entity_poly.pdbx_strand_id
1 'polypeptide(L)'
;MPSAESHPQNDFMNAARKERKRVEIYLVNGIRLTGCIESFDQYLVMLRTPVGLQGIYKRAISTIQLDTGTRPGPRPARPAHTGEHTSRGIHGSHGPREPREPREPRESQESWSAPAPSGDRPPQDGPVVVTRRRRLYGTGSNGGGDSGNV
;
A
#
# COMPACT_ATOMS: atom_id res chain seq x y z
N MET A 1 -35.03 -1.01 15.43
CA MET A 1 -33.60 -1.30 15.21
C MET A 1 -33.06 -0.23 14.30
N PRO A 2 -32.07 0.59 14.70
CA PRO A 2 -31.47 1.51 13.74
C PRO A 2 -30.85 0.67 12.62
N SER A 3 -31.31 0.88 11.39
CA SER A 3 -30.69 0.27 10.22
C SER A 3 -29.24 0.70 10.21
N ALA A 4 -28.31 -0.24 10.41
CA ALA A 4 -26.90 0.04 10.37
C ALA A 4 -26.59 0.62 8.99
N GLU A 5 -26.25 1.91 8.92
CA GLU A 5 -25.66 2.50 7.72
C GLU A 5 -24.51 1.61 7.28
N SER A 6 -24.53 1.18 6.01
CA SER A 6 -23.41 0.44 5.44
C SER A 6 -22.16 1.30 5.55
N HIS A 7 -21.13 0.80 6.22
CA HIS A 7 -19.84 1.47 6.31
C HIS A 7 -18.86 0.69 5.44
N PRO A 8 -18.64 1.07 4.17
CA PRO A 8 -17.96 0.22 3.19
C PRO A 8 -16.57 -0.25 3.62
N GLN A 9 -15.86 0.56 4.43
CA GLN A 9 -14.61 0.15 5.06
C GLN A 9 -14.80 -1.06 5.99
N ASN A 10 -15.78 -1.01 6.89
CA ASN A 10 -16.04 -2.09 7.85
C ASN A 10 -16.53 -3.33 7.11
N ASP A 11 -17.35 -3.16 6.08
CA ASP A 11 -17.86 -4.26 5.27
C ASP A 11 -16.70 -5.00 4.56
N PHE A 12 -15.80 -4.25 3.91
CA PHE A 12 -14.60 -4.80 3.29
C PHE A 12 -13.71 -5.54 4.30
N MET A 13 -13.39 -4.89 5.43
CA MET A 13 -12.51 -5.46 6.46
C MET A 13 -13.13 -6.70 7.11
N ASN A 14 -14.45 -6.69 7.35
CA ASN A 14 -15.17 -7.84 7.90
C ASN A 14 -15.21 -9.00 6.92
N ALA A 15 -15.45 -8.75 5.62
CA ALA A 15 -15.42 -9.78 4.59
C ALA A 15 -14.03 -10.43 4.50
N ALA A 16 -12.97 -9.62 4.41
CA ALA A 16 -11.60 -10.10 4.37
C ALA A 16 -11.22 -10.92 5.63
N ARG A 17 -11.63 -10.46 6.82
CA ARG A 17 -11.42 -11.16 8.09
C ARG A 17 -12.15 -12.50 8.14
N LYS A 18 -13.46 -12.51 7.85
CA LYS A 18 -14.32 -13.72 7.95
C LYS A 18 -13.83 -14.82 7.02
N GLU A 19 -13.46 -14.46 5.80
CA GLU A 19 -12.98 -15.42 4.79
C GLU A 19 -11.47 -15.71 4.92
N ARG A 20 -10.79 -15.13 5.90
CA ARG A 20 -9.32 -15.20 6.09
C ARG A 20 -8.55 -14.89 4.80
N LYS A 21 -9.08 -13.98 3.98
CA LYS A 21 -8.45 -13.56 2.74
C LYS A 21 -7.10 -12.90 3.04
N ARG A 22 -6.11 -13.22 2.22
CA ARG A 22 -4.79 -12.59 2.29
C ARG A 22 -4.91 -11.16 1.76
N VAL A 23 -4.30 -10.22 2.48
CA VAL A 23 -4.29 -8.79 2.17
C VAL A 23 -2.87 -8.28 2.09
N GLU A 24 -2.70 -7.23 1.31
CA GLU A 24 -1.50 -6.40 1.28
C GLU A 24 -1.86 -5.03 1.87
N ILE A 25 -1.10 -4.62 2.88
CA ILE A 25 -1.23 -3.33 3.55
C ILE A 25 0.00 -2.50 3.20
N TYR A 26 -0.22 -1.41 2.49
CA TYR A 26 0.80 -0.43 2.17
C TYR A 26 0.78 0.64 3.24
N LEU A 27 1.95 0.92 3.80
CA LEU A 27 2.15 1.97 4.77
C LEU A 27 2.51 3.28 4.07
N VAL A 28 2.26 4.40 4.72
CA VAL A 28 2.57 5.75 4.21
C VAL A 28 4.06 5.95 3.88
N ASN A 29 4.94 5.21 4.57
CA ASN A 29 6.39 5.23 4.31
C ASN A 29 6.82 4.30 3.16
N GLY A 30 5.88 3.66 2.46
CA GLY A 30 6.14 2.75 1.35
C GLY A 30 6.42 1.30 1.73
N ILE A 31 6.47 0.95 3.02
CA ILE A 31 6.60 -0.46 3.44
C ILE A 31 5.30 -1.21 3.10
N ARG A 32 5.43 -2.44 2.59
CA ARG A 32 4.31 -3.35 2.34
C ARG A 32 4.33 -4.51 3.33
N LEU A 33 3.20 -4.70 4.02
CA LEU A 33 2.96 -5.83 4.90
C LEU A 33 1.95 -6.78 4.25
N THR A 34 2.15 -8.09 4.39
CA THR A 34 1.24 -9.09 3.81
C THR A 34 0.82 -10.09 4.89
N GLY A 35 -0.47 -10.39 4.94
CA GLY A 35 -1.02 -11.30 5.95
C GLY A 35 -2.53 -11.44 5.84
N CYS A 36 -3.17 -11.92 6.90
CA CYS A 36 -4.64 -11.99 7.02
C CYS A 36 -5.09 -11.08 8.16
N ILE A 37 -6.22 -10.40 8.01
CA ILE A 37 -6.77 -9.56 9.08
C ILE A 37 -7.33 -10.48 10.18
N GLU A 38 -6.81 -10.35 11.39
CA GLU A 38 -7.29 -11.07 12.58
C GLU A 38 -8.46 -10.33 13.22
N SER A 39 -8.31 -9.02 13.43
CA SER A 39 -9.33 -8.12 13.99
C SER A 39 -9.03 -6.67 13.61
N PHE A 40 -9.99 -5.77 13.82
CA PHE A 40 -9.83 -4.33 13.62
C PHE A 40 -10.86 -3.57 14.46
N ASP A 41 -10.55 -2.31 14.74
CA ASP A 41 -11.45 -1.37 15.39
C ASP A 41 -11.44 -0.02 14.63
N GLN A 42 -11.85 1.05 15.32
CA GLN A 42 -11.85 2.40 14.76
C GLN A 42 -10.45 2.88 14.32
N TYR A 43 -9.38 2.49 15.02
CA TYR A 43 -8.02 3.04 14.90
C TYR A 43 -6.94 2.03 14.51
N LEU A 44 -7.13 0.74 14.80
CA LEU A 44 -6.15 -0.33 14.66
C LEU A 44 -6.63 -1.45 13.74
N VAL A 45 -5.68 -2.08 13.06
CA VAL A 45 -5.85 -3.34 12.34
C VAL A 45 -4.83 -4.34 12.89
N MET A 46 -5.30 -5.50 13.32
CA MET A 46 -4.46 -6.63 13.74
C MET A 46 -4.21 -7.53 12.54
N LEU A 47 -2.97 -7.57 12.06
CA LEU A 47 -2.54 -8.37 10.93
C LEU A 47 -1.79 -9.61 11.40
N ARG A 48 -2.29 -10.79 11.03
CA ARG A 48 -1.60 -12.06 11.22
C ARG A 48 -0.67 -12.32 10.05
N THR A 49 0.61 -12.46 10.35
CA THR A 49 1.70 -12.78 9.42
C THR A 49 2.34 -14.11 9.83
N PRO A 50 3.20 -14.71 8.99
CA PRO A 50 3.98 -15.89 9.39
C PRO A 50 4.86 -15.66 10.63
N VAL A 51 5.30 -14.41 10.84
CA VAL A 51 6.15 -14.01 11.98
C VAL A 51 5.33 -13.84 13.27
N GLY A 52 4.01 -13.68 13.16
CA GLY A 52 3.10 -13.52 14.28
C GLY A 52 2.03 -12.46 14.06
N LEU A 53 1.44 -12.01 15.16
CA LEU A 53 0.37 -11.02 15.16
C LEU A 53 0.94 -9.62 15.38
N GLN A 54 0.62 -8.67 14.50
CA GLN A 54 1.12 -7.30 14.52
C GLN A 54 -0.06 -6.33 14.53
N GLY A 55 0.01 -5.29 15.38
CA GLY A 55 -0.95 -4.20 15.39
C GLY A 55 -0.46 -3.04 14.51
N ILE A 56 -1.33 -2.55 13.63
CA ILE A 56 -1.04 -1.46 12.69
C ILE A 56 -2.06 -0.34 12.91
N TYR A 57 -1.59 0.86 13.22
CA TYR A 57 -2.45 2.04 13.31
C TYR A 57 -2.90 2.49 11.92
N LYS A 58 -4.20 2.76 11.75
CA LYS A 58 -4.77 3.21 10.48
C LYS A 58 -4.12 4.49 9.95
N ARG A 59 -3.62 5.38 10.83
CA ARG A 59 -2.89 6.60 10.43
C ARG A 59 -1.60 6.31 9.65
N ALA A 60 -1.03 5.12 9.85
CA ALA A 60 0.16 4.68 9.13
C ALA A 60 -0.15 3.97 7.81
N ILE A 61 -1.42 3.70 7.51
CA ILE A 61 -1.85 2.91 6.35
C ILE A 61 -2.19 3.86 5.20
N SER A 62 -1.59 3.65 4.04
CA SER A 62 -1.98 4.34 2.80
C SER A 62 -3.01 3.54 2.01
N THR A 63 -2.88 2.21 1.93
CA THR A 63 -3.77 1.37 1.12
C THR A 63 -3.88 -0.04 1.69
N ILE A 64 -5.05 -0.66 1.54
CA ILE A 64 -5.28 -2.09 1.82
C ILE A 64 -5.94 -2.69 0.60
N GLN A 65 -5.37 -3.78 0.08
CA GLN A 65 -5.93 -4.52 -1.06
C GLN A 65 -5.93 -6.02 -0.79
N LEU A 66 -6.81 -6.74 -1.49
CA LEU A 66 -6.77 -8.19 -1.50
C LEU A 66 -5.54 -8.67 -2.27
N ASP A 67 -4.82 -9.64 -1.71
CA ASP A 67 -3.77 -10.36 -2.42
C ASP A 67 -4.45 -11.39 -3.33
N THR A 68 -4.71 -11.01 -4.58
CA THR A 68 -5.34 -11.88 -5.57
C THR A 68 -4.37 -12.90 -6.17
N GLY A 69 -3.10 -12.92 -5.74
CA GLY A 69 -2.07 -13.83 -6.26
C GLY A 69 -1.69 -13.59 -7.73
N THR A 70 -2.34 -12.66 -8.41
CA THR A 70 -2.01 -12.30 -9.79
C THR A 70 -0.87 -11.28 -9.77
N ARG A 71 0.35 -11.79 -9.60
CA ARG A 71 1.52 -11.03 -10.08
C ARG A 71 1.27 -10.80 -11.57
N PRO A 72 1.17 -9.56 -12.07
CA PRO A 72 1.09 -9.33 -13.50
C PRO A 72 2.32 -10.01 -14.11
N GLY A 73 2.08 -11.05 -14.92
CA GLY A 73 3.16 -11.74 -15.61
C GLY A 73 3.96 -10.75 -16.45
N PRO A 74 5.21 -11.09 -16.83
CA PRO A 74 5.98 -10.26 -17.75
C PRO A 74 5.09 -9.92 -18.96
N ARG A 75 4.85 -8.63 -19.20
CA ARG A 75 4.08 -8.21 -20.37
C ARG A 75 4.78 -8.81 -21.59
N PRO A 76 4.09 -9.56 -22.47
CA PRO A 76 4.72 -10.07 -23.67
C PRO A 76 5.32 -8.90 -24.44
N ALA A 77 6.56 -9.04 -24.91
CA ALA A 77 7.21 -8.05 -25.73
C ALA A 77 6.31 -7.78 -26.94
N ARG A 78 5.96 -6.51 -27.13
CA ARG A 78 5.17 -6.03 -28.25
C ARG A 78 5.83 -6.54 -29.54
N PRO A 79 5.15 -7.32 -30.41
CA PRO A 79 5.78 -7.82 -31.62
C PRO A 79 6.24 -6.64 -32.47
N ALA A 80 7.53 -6.61 -32.78
CA ALA A 80 8.09 -5.70 -33.76
C ALA A 80 7.41 -6.03 -35.09
N HIS A 81 6.63 -5.09 -35.63
CA HIS A 81 6.08 -5.18 -36.96
C HIS A 81 7.25 -5.03 -37.94
N THR A 82 7.85 -6.15 -38.33
CA THR A 82 8.73 -6.19 -39.49
C THR A 82 7.89 -5.82 -40.69
N GLY A 83 8.23 -4.69 -41.31
CA GLY A 83 7.45 -4.08 -42.37
C GLY A 83 7.32 -5.00 -43.57
N GLU A 84 6.09 -5.18 -44.03
CA GLU A 84 5.82 -5.67 -45.38
C GLU A 84 4.85 -4.68 -46.03
N HIS A 85 5.43 -3.81 -46.88
CA HIS A 85 4.68 -2.93 -47.74
C HIS A 85 4.14 -3.75 -48.91
N THR A 86 2.84 -4.05 -48.91
CA THR A 86 2.14 -4.44 -50.13
C THR A 86 1.03 -3.43 -50.44
N SER A 87 1.23 -2.74 -51.55
CA SER A 87 0.23 -2.30 -52.53
C SER A 87 -1.11 -1.73 -52.01
N ARG A 88 -1.13 -0.39 -51.98
CA ARG A 88 -2.19 0.51 -52.49
C ARG A 88 -3.60 -0.06 -52.58
N GLY A 89 -4.40 0.24 -51.56
CA GLY A 89 -5.86 0.30 -51.63
C GLY A 89 -6.34 1.76 -51.62
N ILE A 90 -7.05 2.15 -52.68
CA ILE A 90 -7.75 3.43 -52.83
C ILE A 90 -9.09 3.34 -52.09
N HIS A 91 -9.36 4.24 -51.13
CA HIS A 91 -10.65 4.92 -50.89
C HIS A 91 -10.73 5.47 -49.45
N GLY A 92 -11.11 6.75 -49.31
CA GLY A 92 -11.43 7.37 -48.02
C GLY A 92 -11.28 8.89 -48.06
N SER A 93 -12.24 9.56 -48.69
CA SER A 93 -12.38 11.01 -48.80
C SER A 93 -12.32 11.71 -47.42
N HIS A 94 -11.24 12.43 -47.17
CA HIS A 94 -11.11 13.35 -46.05
C HIS A 94 -11.80 14.69 -46.39
N GLY A 95 -12.87 15.01 -45.67
CA GLY A 95 -13.41 16.37 -45.64
C GLY A 95 -12.43 17.35 -44.98
N PRO A 96 -12.52 18.67 -45.26
CA PRO A 96 -11.62 19.64 -44.67
C PRO A 96 -11.85 19.71 -43.16
N ARG A 97 -10.79 19.48 -42.38
CA ARG A 97 -10.78 19.74 -40.93
C ARG A 97 -10.86 21.24 -40.70
N GLU A 98 -11.81 21.67 -39.89
CA GLU A 98 -11.88 23.07 -39.45
C GLU A 98 -10.63 23.47 -38.64
N PRO A 99 -10.16 24.72 -38.76
CA PRO A 99 -9.07 25.24 -37.94
C PRO A 99 -9.50 25.30 -36.47
N ARG A 100 -8.74 24.63 -35.62
CA ARG A 100 -8.93 24.68 -34.17
C ARG A 100 -8.56 26.08 -33.67
N GLU A 101 -9.46 26.74 -32.94
CA GLU A 101 -9.17 28.06 -32.39
C GLU A 101 -7.95 28.05 -31.45
N PRO A 102 -7.12 29.12 -31.47
CA PRO A 102 -6.04 29.28 -30.50
C PRO A 102 -6.61 29.38 -29.09
N ARG A 103 -6.10 28.54 -28.18
CA ARG A 103 -6.43 28.64 -26.76
C ARG A 103 -5.86 29.94 -26.19
N GLU A 104 -6.70 30.71 -25.51
CA GLU A 104 -6.29 31.95 -24.82
C GLU A 104 -5.13 31.68 -23.84
N PRO A 105 -4.15 32.60 -23.73
CA PRO A 105 -3.10 32.50 -22.72
C PRO A 105 -3.72 32.68 -21.33
N ARG A 106 -3.55 31.67 -20.48
CA ARG A 106 -3.98 31.74 -19.07
C ARG A 106 -3.26 32.89 -18.39
N GLU A 107 -4.02 33.84 -17.85
CA GLU A 107 -3.50 34.98 -17.10
C GLU A 107 -2.64 34.51 -15.91
N SER A 108 -1.50 35.19 -15.74
CA SER A 108 -0.51 34.96 -14.69
C SER A 108 -1.09 35.41 -13.35
N GLN A 109 -1.85 34.53 -12.70
CA GLN A 109 -2.36 34.80 -11.35
C GLN A 109 -1.20 34.76 -10.33
N GLU A 110 -0.82 35.98 -9.94
CA GLU A 110 -0.31 36.41 -8.64
C GLU A 110 0.79 35.55 -7.97
N SER A 111 1.97 36.15 -7.97
CA SER A 111 3.14 35.81 -7.17
C SER A 111 2.78 35.56 -5.70
N TRP A 112 2.71 34.28 -5.31
CA TRP A 112 2.78 33.89 -3.91
C TRP A 112 4.23 33.98 -3.45
N SER A 113 4.56 35.07 -2.78
CA SER A 113 5.80 35.19 -2.01
C SER A 113 5.81 34.14 -0.91
N ALA A 114 6.71 33.16 -1.00
CA ALA A 114 6.95 32.18 0.06
C ALA A 114 7.71 32.85 1.23
N PRO A 115 7.30 32.67 2.50
CA PRO A 115 8.14 33.05 3.63
C PRO A 115 9.30 32.05 3.79
N ALA A 116 10.47 32.57 4.16
CA ALA A 116 11.73 31.84 4.33
C ALA A 116 11.65 30.77 5.44
N PRO A 117 12.51 29.73 5.41
CA PRO A 117 12.45 28.63 6.37
C PRO A 117 13.05 29.07 7.71
N SER A 118 12.21 29.27 8.72
CA SER A 118 12.65 29.23 10.13
C SER A 118 12.83 27.77 10.53
N GLY A 119 14.05 27.42 10.93
CA GLY A 119 14.42 26.08 11.34
C GLY A 119 13.61 25.61 12.55
N ASP A 120 12.92 24.49 12.38
CA ASP A 120 12.52 23.61 13.46
C ASP A 120 12.37 22.18 12.93
N ARG A 121 12.75 21.24 13.80
CA ARG A 121 12.96 19.79 13.56
C ARG A 121 11.87 19.10 12.71
N PRO A 122 12.22 18.04 11.94
CA PRO A 122 11.20 17.19 11.36
C PRO A 122 10.42 16.46 12.47
N PRO A 123 9.09 16.30 12.36
CA PRO A 123 8.32 15.50 13.29
C PRO A 123 8.76 14.04 13.18
N GLN A 124 8.94 13.37 14.32
CA GLN A 124 9.07 11.91 14.37
C GLN A 124 7.69 11.27 14.12
N ASP A 125 7.09 11.51 12.95
CA ASP A 125 5.88 10.84 12.47
C ASP A 125 6.27 9.60 11.64
N GLY A 126 7.15 8.77 12.20
CA GLY A 126 7.41 7.44 11.68
C GLY A 126 6.28 6.48 12.10
N PRO A 127 5.83 5.56 11.23
CA PRO A 127 4.72 4.66 11.57
C PRO A 127 5.08 3.72 12.73
N VAL A 128 4.25 3.76 13.78
CA VAL A 128 4.43 2.92 14.98
C VAL A 128 3.85 1.53 14.72
N VAL A 129 4.72 0.54 14.53
CA VAL A 129 4.34 -0.87 14.46
C VAL A 129 4.55 -1.50 15.83
N VAL A 130 3.48 -1.97 16.45
CA VAL A 130 3.57 -2.63 17.77
C VAL A 130 3.65 -4.13 17.56
N THR A 131 4.85 -4.69 17.77
CA THR A 131 5.06 -6.15 17.80
C THR A 131 5.18 -6.62 19.24
N ARG A 132 4.22 -7.44 19.70
CA ARG A 132 4.30 -8.03 21.04
C ARG A 132 5.28 -9.21 21.01
N ARG A 133 6.57 -8.94 21.22
CA ARG A 133 7.56 -10.00 21.39
C ARG A 133 7.23 -10.78 22.67
N ARG A 134 6.82 -12.05 22.53
CA ARG A 134 6.80 -12.98 23.68
C ARG A 134 8.23 -13.11 24.17
N ARG A 135 8.51 -12.63 25.38
CA ARG A 135 9.69 -13.08 26.11
C ARG A 135 9.45 -14.56 26.43
N LEU A 136 10.28 -15.42 25.87
CA LEU A 136 10.41 -16.79 26.36
C LEU A 136 11.05 -16.65 27.75
N TYR A 137 10.33 -17.07 28.79
CA TYR A 137 10.94 -17.25 30.11
C TYR A 137 11.92 -18.41 29.97
N GLY A 138 13.21 -18.08 29.89
CA GLY A 138 14.29 -19.06 30.00
C GLY A 138 14.31 -19.57 31.43
N THR A 139 13.92 -20.82 31.62
CA THR A 139 14.27 -21.59 32.82
C THR A 139 15.78 -21.76 32.81
N GLY A 140 16.46 -21.12 33.75
CA GLY A 140 17.91 -21.20 33.91
C GLY A 140 18.36 -22.66 34.04
N SER A 141 19.13 -23.10 33.06
CA SER A 141 20.03 -24.23 33.17
C SER A 141 21.15 -23.84 34.14
N ASN A 142 21.24 -24.56 35.26
CA ASN A 142 22.42 -24.52 36.13
C ASN A 142 23.18 -25.84 35.91
N GLY A 143 24.15 -25.84 34.98
CA GLY A 143 25.29 -26.75 35.06
C GLY A 143 26.16 -26.28 36.24
N GLY A 144 26.74 -27.11 37.10
CA GLY A 144 27.48 -28.33 36.79
C GLY A 144 28.98 -27.97 36.86
N GLY A 145 29.67 -28.40 37.93
CA GLY A 145 31.14 -28.49 37.95
C GLY A 145 31.88 -27.84 39.12
N ASP A 146 32.25 -28.70 40.08
CA ASP A 146 33.60 -28.85 40.68
C ASP A 146 34.27 -27.72 41.49
N SER A 147 34.58 -28.04 42.75
CA SER A 147 35.90 -27.80 43.39
C SER A 147 35.87 -28.29 44.85
N GLY A 148 36.73 -29.25 45.20
CA GLY A 148 36.79 -29.90 46.53
C GLY A 148 37.49 -29.10 47.63
N ASN A 149 37.45 -29.63 48.87
CA ASN A 149 38.53 -29.56 49.85
C ASN A 149 38.25 -30.46 51.08
N VAL A 150 39.33 -31.13 51.56
CA VAL A 150 39.59 -31.81 52.85
C VAL A 150 38.82 -33.08 53.20
#